data_AF-A0A7Y2I149-F1
#
_entry.id   AF-A0A7Y2I149-F1
#
_cell.length_a   1.000
_cell.length_b   1.000
_cell.length_c   1.000
_cell.angle_alpha   90.00
_cell.angle_beta   90.00
_cell.angle_gamma   90.00
#
_symmetry.space_group_name_H-M   'P 1'
#
loop_
_entity.id
_entity.type
_entity.pdbx_description
1 polymer ?
#
loop_
_entity_poly.entity_id
_entity_poly.type
_entity_poly.pdbx_seq_one_letter_code
_entity_poly.pdbx_strand_id
1 'polypeptide(L)'
;MRSRRLIGSIGRPGHEHRAMIALMLAAIATAVWPAAGADAFDAAVRHLRRTATPQRDGTHLARLFALRQLDDPSLRVFYRRLLSSADWQTQVHAALGLAELSADGQVDPGIIAELQERAAEAVISSGLDMERLGPAVVRILLERHDLAPLPRTLLLCELLLAGEPVAAEDVTTLIDQGSPSVSALATLLLAQLGDAAALSSFTHQLARLAPRDRTRDTQWLLEAIRQYKLHAALPWVQSLVSRPETDRETAYWALLTLLEIAPQRGLEQWRRIVPPAASYRDQVRYGMLLLAAETGIPAAAYDRLTDESPLVRGMVAAGQSLARGEDASGPLIALLDLGLARTTAWAMRRLESLPADQAAPVYRHLIDTVGGDQPGRAEHIAHAVTATARLFRIEPDAVLERLLAAADDSLEQEVLLLGLFDADSPRAGEAARRLRRIGAGRADSLALLLIARHATMLSDGDRVRLGRIVGGGGRVSEGLQTQAAWLYLRHTDGVTRALETIFTPPLSGAASESNP
;
A
#
# COMPACT_ATOMS: atom_id res chain seq x y z
N MET A 1 -5.73 -9.81 8.43
CA MET A 1 -4.66 -8.81 8.23
C MET A 1 -5.32 -7.51 7.82
N ARG A 2 -5.26 -6.46 8.65
CA ARG A 2 -5.93 -5.17 8.39
C ARG A 2 -4.87 -4.19 7.90
N SER A 3 -4.85 -3.84 6.61
CA SER A 3 -4.01 -2.73 6.13
C SER A 3 -4.50 -1.42 6.77
N ARG A 4 -3.78 -0.91 7.76
CA ARG A 4 -3.96 0.42 8.35
C ARG A 4 -3.28 1.43 7.42
N ARG A 5 -3.91 2.56 7.10
CA ARG A 5 -3.29 3.61 6.26
C ARG A 5 -3.61 4.99 6.82
N LEU A 6 -2.62 5.68 7.37
CA LEU A 6 -2.67 7.12 7.57
C LEU A 6 -2.52 7.86 6.23
N ILE A 7 -3.51 8.66 5.82
CA ILE A 7 -3.31 9.67 4.76
C ILE A 7 -3.97 11.00 5.14
N GLY A 8 -3.16 11.95 5.60
CA GLY A 8 -3.46 13.38 5.70
C GLY A 8 -2.20 14.17 5.33
N SER A 9 -2.36 15.27 4.60
CA SER A 9 -1.32 15.98 3.83
C SER A 9 -0.12 16.48 4.66
N ILE A 10 1.06 15.89 4.45
CA ILE A 10 2.40 16.50 4.28
C ILE A 10 3.25 15.38 3.63
N GLY A 11 3.51 15.45 2.31
CA GLY A 11 4.31 14.45 1.56
C GLY A 11 3.71 13.03 1.52
N ARG A 12 3.06 12.65 0.40
CA ARG A 12 2.31 11.38 0.25
C ARG A 12 3.18 10.24 -0.35
N PRO A 13 3.63 9.23 0.41
CA PRO A 13 4.13 7.96 -0.16
C PRO A 13 3.03 6.89 -0.36
N GLY A 14 1.90 6.95 0.37
CA GLY A 14 0.88 5.88 0.36
C GLY A 14 -0.04 5.81 -0.88
N HIS A 15 -0.14 6.89 -1.66
CA HIS A 15 -0.85 6.89 -2.94
C HIS A 15 -0.04 6.21 -4.05
N GLU A 16 1.28 6.06 -3.84
CA GLU A 16 2.17 5.44 -4.81
C GLU A 16 1.83 3.95 -4.96
N HIS A 17 1.49 3.22 -3.91
CA HIS A 17 1.25 1.77 -4.04
C HIS A 17 0.14 1.37 -5.05
N ARG A 18 -0.94 2.15 -5.15
CA ARG A 18 -2.03 1.91 -6.12
C ARG A 18 -1.85 2.68 -7.42
N ALA A 19 -1.36 3.92 -7.35
CA ALA A 19 -1.03 4.70 -8.54
C ALA A 19 0.15 4.08 -9.31
N MET A 20 1.03 3.32 -8.66
CA MET A 20 2.23 2.68 -9.22
C MET A 20 1.96 1.26 -9.73
N ILE A 21 1.05 0.48 -9.12
CA ILE A 21 0.51 -0.73 -9.81
C ILE A 21 -0.22 -0.29 -11.09
N ALA A 22 -1.00 0.80 -11.02
CA ALA A 22 -1.60 1.42 -12.20
C ALA A 22 -0.54 2.01 -13.17
N LEU A 23 0.56 2.62 -12.69
CA LEU A 23 1.65 3.13 -13.54
C LEU A 23 2.50 2.00 -14.18
N MET A 24 2.69 0.88 -13.47
CA MET A 24 3.35 -0.32 -14.02
C MET A 24 2.51 -0.98 -15.11
N LEU A 25 1.19 -0.80 -15.08
CA LEU A 25 0.24 -1.31 -16.08
C LEU A 25 -0.09 -0.29 -17.20
N ALA A 26 -0.04 1.02 -16.92
CA ALA A 26 -0.41 2.08 -17.86
C ALA A 26 0.67 2.43 -18.89
N ALA A 27 1.85 1.81 -18.84
CA ALA A 27 2.82 1.91 -19.91
C ALA A 27 2.40 1.01 -21.10
N ILE A 28 1.47 1.50 -21.93
CA ILE A 28 1.46 1.13 -23.34
C ILE A 28 2.78 1.67 -23.90
N ALA A 29 3.78 0.79 -23.92
CA ALA A 29 5.14 1.15 -24.26
C ALA A 29 5.22 1.62 -25.72
N THR A 30 5.71 2.83 -25.93
CA THR A 30 6.36 3.19 -27.18
C THR A 30 7.55 2.23 -27.36
N ALA A 31 7.60 1.56 -28.50
CA ALA A 31 8.67 0.62 -28.81
C ALA A 31 10.01 1.36 -28.88
N VAL A 32 10.83 1.26 -27.84
CA VAL A 32 12.25 1.57 -27.92
C VAL A 32 12.91 0.36 -28.58
N TRP A 33 13.42 0.55 -29.80
CA TRP A 33 14.24 -0.47 -30.47
C TRP A 33 15.44 -0.81 -29.60
N PRO A 34 15.87 -2.09 -29.49
CA PRO A 34 17.07 -2.43 -28.75
C PRO A 34 18.26 -1.71 -29.39
N ALA A 35 19.09 -1.06 -28.57
CA ALA A 35 20.44 -0.74 -29.00
C ALA A 35 21.19 -2.07 -29.16
N ALA A 36 21.34 -2.54 -30.40
CA ALA A 36 22.17 -3.71 -30.69
C ALA A 36 23.60 -3.42 -30.21
N GLY A 37 24.08 -4.19 -29.23
CA GLY A 37 25.49 -4.18 -28.81
C GLY A 37 25.80 -3.61 -27.42
N ALA A 38 24.83 -3.23 -26.59
CA ALA A 38 25.13 -2.88 -25.21
C ALA A 38 25.45 -4.14 -24.39
N ASP A 39 26.59 -4.16 -23.69
CA ASP A 39 26.91 -5.20 -22.71
C ASP A 39 25.80 -5.26 -21.64
N ALA A 40 25.23 -6.45 -21.44
CA ALA A 40 24.17 -6.68 -20.47
C ALA A 40 24.62 -6.37 -19.04
N PHE A 41 25.91 -6.55 -18.74
CA PHE A 41 26.48 -6.13 -17.45
C PHE A 41 26.40 -4.60 -17.28
N ASP A 42 26.86 -3.83 -18.27
CA ASP A 42 26.80 -2.37 -18.24
C ASP A 42 25.35 -1.87 -18.18
N ALA A 43 24.44 -2.53 -18.89
CA ALA A 43 23.02 -2.23 -18.81
C ALA A 43 22.47 -2.46 -17.40
N ALA A 44 22.81 -3.59 -16.76
CA ALA A 44 22.41 -3.88 -15.39
C ALA A 44 22.93 -2.82 -14.40
N VAL A 45 24.23 -2.49 -14.51
CA VAL A 45 24.85 -1.43 -13.69
C VAL A 45 24.17 -0.08 -13.90
N ARG A 46 23.81 0.29 -15.14
CA ARG A 46 23.07 1.53 -15.42
C ARG A 46 21.69 1.55 -14.74
N HIS A 47 20.93 0.46 -14.81
CA HIS A 47 19.62 0.37 -14.14
C HIS A 47 19.74 0.51 -12.61
N LEU A 48 20.68 -0.21 -12.00
CA LEU A 48 20.90 -0.12 -10.55
C LEU A 48 21.48 1.23 -10.12
N ARG A 49 22.36 1.86 -10.92
CA ARG A 49 22.84 3.22 -10.65
C ARG A 49 21.72 4.25 -10.71
N ARG A 50 20.83 4.19 -11.71
CA ARG A 50 19.62 5.03 -11.79
C ARG A 50 18.62 4.79 -10.66
N THR A 51 18.72 3.64 -10.00
CA THR A 51 17.92 3.29 -8.82
C THR A 51 18.54 3.84 -7.53
N ALA A 52 19.87 3.81 -7.42
CA ALA A 52 20.61 4.33 -6.28
C ALA A 52 20.82 5.86 -6.30
N THR A 53 20.73 6.50 -7.47
CA THR A 53 20.94 7.94 -7.63
C THR A 53 19.61 8.70 -7.69
N PRO A 54 19.39 9.68 -6.79
CA PRO A 54 18.17 10.49 -6.79
C PRO A 54 17.91 11.14 -8.16
N GLN A 55 16.67 11.02 -8.62
CA GLN A 55 16.18 11.62 -9.87
C GLN A 55 15.11 12.66 -9.54
N ARG A 56 15.12 13.79 -10.26
CA ARG A 56 14.18 14.91 -10.04
C ARG A 56 12.71 14.51 -10.26
N ASP A 57 12.47 13.53 -11.11
CA ASP A 57 11.14 13.01 -11.44
C ASP A 57 10.65 11.90 -10.49
N GLY A 58 11.46 11.53 -9.49
CA GLY A 58 11.12 10.47 -8.54
C GLY A 58 11.21 9.04 -9.10
N THR A 59 11.62 8.85 -10.36
CA THR A 59 11.63 7.50 -11.00
C THR A 59 12.53 6.49 -10.27
N HIS A 60 13.58 6.96 -9.59
CA HIS A 60 14.42 6.12 -8.73
C HIS A 60 13.63 5.46 -7.58
N LEU A 61 12.63 6.13 -7.00
CA LEU A 61 11.81 5.59 -5.91
C LEU A 61 10.93 4.44 -6.41
N ALA A 62 10.34 4.58 -7.60
CA ALA A 62 9.59 3.50 -8.24
C ALA A 62 10.47 2.27 -8.52
N ARG A 63 11.74 2.48 -8.90
CA ARG A 63 12.71 1.41 -9.10
C ARG A 63 13.15 0.76 -7.77
N LEU A 64 13.36 1.55 -6.71
CA LEU A 64 13.66 1.05 -5.37
C LEU A 64 12.51 0.21 -4.82
N PHE A 65 11.28 0.67 -5.03
CA PHE A 65 10.07 -0.08 -4.70
C PHE A 65 10.00 -1.40 -5.49
N ALA A 66 10.27 -1.38 -6.80
CA ALA A 66 10.30 -2.60 -7.60
C ALA A 66 11.36 -3.60 -7.09
N LEU A 67 12.55 -3.13 -6.66
CA LEU A 67 13.53 -4.03 -6.03
C LEU A 67 13.04 -4.61 -4.71
N ARG A 68 12.30 -3.84 -3.89
CA ARG A 68 11.74 -4.33 -2.63
C ARG A 68 10.75 -5.47 -2.86
N GLN A 69 9.89 -5.33 -3.88
CA GLN A 69 8.94 -6.38 -4.28
C GLN A 69 9.59 -7.69 -4.75
N LEU A 70 10.88 -7.65 -5.13
CA LEU A 70 11.61 -8.85 -5.52
C LEU A 70 11.84 -9.80 -4.32
N ASP A 71 11.85 -9.26 -3.10
CA ASP A 71 12.05 -10.00 -1.84
C ASP A 71 13.29 -10.92 -1.87
N ASP A 72 14.34 -10.49 -2.57
CA ASP A 72 15.57 -11.26 -2.73
C ASP A 72 16.53 -10.99 -1.55
N PRO A 73 16.86 -11.99 -0.70
CA PRO A 73 17.75 -11.80 0.46
C PRO A 73 19.13 -11.26 0.10
N SER A 74 19.60 -11.43 -1.14
CA SER A 74 20.87 -10.89 -1.60
C SER A 74 20.85 -9.36 -1.74
N LEU A 75 19.68 -8.71 -1.83
CA LEU A 75 19.55 -7.25 -1.89
C LEU A 75 19.96 -6.54 -0.59
N ARG A 76 20.11 -7.27 0.53
CA ARG A 76 20.51 -6.66 1.82
C ARG A 76 21.78 -5.81 1.71
N VAL A 77 22.77 -6.26 0.93
CA VAL A 77 24.02 -5.50 0.74
C VAL A 77 23.78 -4.19 -0.02
N PHE A 78 22.84 -4.18 -0.97
CA PHE A 78 22.47 -3.00 -1.73
C PHE A 78 21.74 -1.99 -0.83
N TYR A 79 20.74 -2.43 -0.07
CA TYR A 79 20.02 -1.54 0.85
C TYR A 79 20.90 -0.99 1.97
N ARG A 80 21.82 -1.78 2.53
CA ARG A 80 22.79 -1.28 3.53
C ARG A 80 23.64 -0.12 2.99
N ARG A 81 24.06 -0.18 1.72
CA ARG A 81 24.80 0.93 1.07
C ARG A 81 23.93 2.17 0.90
N LEU A 82 22.63 2.00 0.63
CA LEU A 82 21.69 3.10 0.44
C LEU A 82 21.30 3.84 1.74
N LEU A 83 21.52 3.25 2.92
CA LEU A 83 21.34 3.94 4.20
C LEU A 83 22.24 5.19 4.30
N SER A 84 23.41 5.18 3.66
CA SER A 84 24.32 6.34 3.61
C SER A 84 23.96 7.37 2.52
N SER A 85 22.81 7.24 1.85
CA SER A 85 22.38 8.20 0.84
C SER A 85 22.14 9.58 1.45
N ALA A 86 22.50 10.63 0.72
CA ALA A 86 22.14 12.01 1.07
C ALA A 86 20.63 12.28 0.91
N ASP A 87 19.93 11.48 0.09
CA ASP A 87 18.50 11.60 -0.12
C ASP A 87 17.70 10.79 0.92
N TRP A 88 16.87 11.49 1.70
CA TRP A 88 16.09 10.89 2.77
C TRP A 88 15.05 9.87 2.27
N GLN A 89 14.50 10.04 1.05
CA GLN A 89 13.53 9.09 0.50
C GLN A 89 14.20 7.75 0.18
N THR A 90 15.40 7.80 -0.39
CA THR A 90 16.25 6.62 -0.62
C THR A 90 16.56 5.90 0.69
N GLN A 91 16.88 6.64 1.77
CA GLN A 91 17.08 6.06 3.11
C GLN A 91 15.84 5.33 3.63
N VAL A 92 14.64 5.90 3.45
CA VAL A 92 13.37 5.27 3.84
C VAL A 92 13.16 3.95 3.11
N HIS A 93 13.34 3.93 1.79
CA HIS A 93 13.20 2.68 1.01
C HIS A 93 14.25 1.64 1.41
N ALA A 94 15.48 2.06 1.73
CA ALA A 94 16.53 1.17 2.20
C ALA A 94 16.19 0.53 3.55
N ALA A 95 15.76 1.33 4.53
CA ALA A 95 15.37 0.83 5.85
C ALA A 95 14.17 -0.12 5.78
N LEU A 96 13.13 0.24 5.01
CA LEU A 96 11.96 -0.63 4.83
C LEU A 96 12.30 -1.91 4.04
N GLY A 97 13.18 -1.83 3.03
CA GLY A 97 13.67 -3.01 2.31
C GLY A 97 14.48 -3.96 3.20
N LEU A 98 15.26 -3.43 4.14
CA LEU A 98 15.95 -4.26 5.14
C LEU A 98 14.99 -4.93 6.12
N ALA A 99 13.93 -4.23 6.53
CA ALA A 99 12.88 -4.78 7.38
C ALA A 99 12.08 -5.88 6.67
N GLU A 100 11.80 -5.73 5.37
CA GLU A 100 11.12 -6.75 4.57
C GLU A 100 11.97 -8.04 4.46
N LEU A 101 13.29 -7.89 4.36
CA LEU A 101 14.24 -9.00 4.27
C LEU A 101 14.71 -9.55 5.64
N SER A 102 14.20 -9.02 6.75
CA SER A 102 14.53 -9.51 8.10
C SER A 102 13.69 -10.73 8.47
N ALA A 103 14.20 -11.57 9.38
CA ALA A 103 13.53 -12.82 9.74
C ALA A 103 12.20 -12.59 10.49
N ASP A 104 12.10 -11.51 11.26
CA ASP A 104 10.92 -11.09 12.01
C ASP A 104 10.05 -10.07 11.24
N GLY A 105 10.51 -9.64 10.08
CA GLY A 105 9.85 -8.63 9.27
C GLY A 105 9.76 -7.26 9.95
N GLN A 106 10.57 -6.95 10.96
CA GLN A 106 10.52 -5.71 11.72
C GLN A 106 11.62 -4.72 11.29
N VAL A 107 11.35 -3.42 11.45
CA VAL A 107 12.39 -2.40 11.31
C VAL A 107 13.33 -2.46 12.51
N ASP A 108 14.63 -2.51 12.26
CA ASP A 108 15.66 -2.43 13.29
C ASP A 108 15.72 -1.00 13.90
N PRO A 109 15.51 -0.84 15.22
CA PRO A 109 15.65 0.44 15.90
C PRO A 109 17.02 1.11 15.71
N GLY A 110 18.09 0.31 15.59
CA GLY A 110 19.44 0.79 15.38
C GLY A 110 19.58 1.50 14.04
N ILE A 111 18.94 0.97 12.99
CA ILE A 111 18.90 1.63 11.68
C ILE A 111 18.23 3.00 11.80
N ILE A 112 17.08 3.09 12.49
CA ILE A 112 16.36 4.37 12.67
C ILE A 112 17.23 5.41 13.40
N ALA A 113 18.15 4.99 14.28
CA ALA A 113 19.07 5.89 14.97
C ALA A 113 20.16 6.49 14.07
N GLU A 114 20.48 5.84 12.96
CA GLU A 114 21.51 6.28 12.01
C GLU A 114 20.94 7.14 10.87
N LEU A 115 19.62 7.20 10.73
CA LEU A 115 18.96 7.94 9.66
C LEU A 115 18.95 9.46 9.90
N GLN A 116 18.81 10.22 8.81
CA GLN A 116 18.45 11.64 8.91
C GLN A 116 17.09 11.78 9.60
N GLU A 117 16.87 12.85 10.36
CA GLU A 117 15.63 13.07 11.13
C GLU A 117 14.37 12.84 10.30
N ARG A 118 14.28 13.47 9.12
CA ARG A 118 13.15 13.31 8.21
C ARG A 118 12.96 11.87 7.71
N ALA A 119 14.04 11.13 7.48
CA ALA A 119 13.97 9.73 7.10
C ALA A 119 13.52 8.85 8.28
N ALA A 120 14.03 9.10 9.48
CA ALA A 120 13.61 8.41 10.70
C ALA A 120 12.10 8.59 10.96
N GLU A 121 11.59 9.82 10.88
CA GLU A 121 10.15 10.09 11.00
C GLU A 121 9.31 9.32 9.98
N ALA A 122 9.74 9.34 8.71
CA ALA A 122 9.03 8.67 7.62
C ALA A 122 9.09 7.14 7.74
N VAL A 123 10.20 6.57 8.21
CA VAL A 123 10.33 5.14 8.50
C VAL A 123 9.44 4.73 9.67
N ILE A 124 9.36 5.53 10.74
CA ILE A 124 8.47 5.25 11.86
C ILE A 124 7.01 5.24 11.41
N SER A 125 6.57 6.29 10.71
CA SER A 125 5.20 6.41 10.21
C SER A 125 4.85 5.26 9.24
N SER A 126 5.70 5.01 8.25
CA SER A 126 5.48 3.93 7.28
C SER A 126 5.56 2.54 7.93
N GLY A 127 6.45 2.38 8.91
CA GLY A 127 6.61 1.13 9.67
C GLY A 127 5.38 0.80 10.49
N LEU A 128 4.75 1.78 11.14
CA LEU A 128 3.47 1.60 11.83
C LEU A 128 2.35 1.21 10.85
N ASP A 129 2.22 1.94 9.74
CA ASP A 129 1.20 1.66 8.70
C ASP A 129 1.36 0.26 8.08
N MET A 130 2.60 -0.20 7.92
CA MET A 130 2.92 -1.52 7.36
C MET A 130 2.97 -2.64 8.41
N GLU A 131 2.66 -2.36 9.68
CA GLU A 131 2.75 -3.31 10.81
C GLU A 131 4.17 -3.90 10.98
N ARG A 132 5.20 -3.10 10.65
CA ARG A 132 6.64 -3.43 10.73
C ARG A 132 7.31 -2.91 12.02
N LEU A 133 6.52 -2.40 12.96
CA LEU A 133 6.96 -1.91 14.26
C LEU A 133 6.07 -2.52 15.36
N GLY A 134 6.51 -3.65 15.92
CA GLY A 134 5.84 -4.31 17.03
C GLY A 134 6.11 -3.64 18.38
N PRO A 135 5.34 -3.98 19.44
CA PRO A 135 5.44 -3.32 20.75
C PRO A 135 6.84 -3.32 21.38
N ALA A 136 7.65 -4.36 21.14
CA ALA A 136 9.03 -4.42 21.63
C ALA A 136 9.92 -3.35 20.96
N VAL A 137 9.86 -3.22 19.64
CA VAL A 137 10.59 -2.22 18.85
C VAL A 137 10.12 -0.81 19.22
N VAL A 138 8.81 -0.62 19.37
CA VAL A 138 8.21 0.66 19.78
C VAL A 138 8.75 1.13 21.14
N ARG A 139 8.87 0.24 22.13
CA ARG A 139 9.45 0.59 23.44
C ARG A 139 10.91 1.04 23.34
N ILE A 140 11.74 0.30 22.58
CA ILE A 140 13.15 0.67 22.34
C ILE A 140 13.24 2.07 21.70
N LEU A 141 12.36 2.36 20.74
CA LEU A 141 12.32 3.69 20.12
C LEU A 141 11.91 4.77 21.13
N LEU A 142 10.92 4.52 21.99
CA LEU A 142 10.44 5.49 22.99
C LEU A 142 11.46 5.80 24.10
N GLU A 143 12.45 4.94 24.33
CA GLU A 143 13.59 5.22 25.22
C GLU A 143 14.48 6.35 24.69
N ARG A 144 14.39 6.67 23.40
CA ARG A 144 15.14 7.78 22.80
C ARG A 144 14.53 9.13 23.13
N HIS A 145 15.37 10.06 23.57
CA HIS A 145 14.98 11.43 23.91
C HIS A 145 14.99 12.38 22.71
N ASP A 146 15.62 12.00 21.60
CA ASP A 146 15.78 12.80 20.38
C ASP A 146 14.69 12.58 19.34
N LEU A 147 13.65 11.78 19.65
CA LEU A 147 12.53 11.58 18.74
C LEU A 147 11.70 12.86 18.61
N ALA A 148 11.42 13.23 17.36
CA ALA A 148 10.49 14.30 17.08
C ALA A 148 9.10 14.03 17.69
N PRO A 149 8.34 15.09 18.04
CA PRO A 149 7.07 14.95 18.75
C PRO A 149 6.04 14.06 18.04
N LEU A 150 5.91 14.18 16.71
CA LEU A 150 4.91 13.41 15.95
C LEU A 150 5.17 11.89 16.00
N PRO A 151 6.35 11.36 15.60
CA PRO A 151 6.66 9.94 15.78
C PRO A 151 6.46 9.45 17.20
N ARG A 152 6.89 10.23 18.21
CA ARG A 152 6.70 9.86 19.62
C ARG A 152 5.22 9.72 19.97
N THR A 153 4.36 10.65 19.56
CA THR A 153 2.90 10.54 19.76
C THR A 153 2.32 9.30 19.06
N LEU A 154 2.71 9.02 17.82
CA LEU A 154 2.19 7.85 17.07
C LEU A 154 2.61 6.52 17.73
N LEU A 155 3.86 6.43 18.20
CA LEU A 155 4.37 5.27 18.93
C LEU A 155 3.60 5.02 20.24
N LEU A 156 3.29 6.07 21.00
CA LEU A 156 2.46 5.97 22.21
C LEU A 156 1.02 5.54 21.88
N CYS A 157 0.45 6.04 20.79
CA CYS A 157 -0.85 5.58 20.31
C CYS A 157 -0.84 4.09 19.93
N GLU A 158 0.23 3.60 19.32
CA GLU A 158 0.36 2.17 18.98
C GLU A 158 0.49 1.29 20.23
N LEU A 159 1.26 1.70 21.25
CA LEU A 159 1.30 0.96 22.52
C LEU A 159 -0.08 0.88 23.17
N LEU A 160 -0.80 2.00 23.23
CA LEU A 160 -2.15 2.02 23.78
C LEU A 160 -3.09 1.08 23.02
N LEU A 161 -3.02 1.09 21.68
CA LEU A 161 -3.83 0.21 20.83
C LEU A 161 -3.50 -1.27 21.04
N ALA A 162 -2.24 -1.58 21.32
CA ALA A 162 -1.78 -2.92 21.68
C ALA A 162 -2.17 -3.35 23.11
N GLY A 163 -2.76 -2.45 23.91
CA GLY A 163 -3.10 -2.69 25.31
C GLY A 163 -1.91 -2.60 26.27
N GLU A 164 -0.78 -2.04 25.81
CA GLU A 164 0.41 -1.82 26.62
C GLU A 164 0.26 -0.55 27.48
N PRO A 165 0.89 -0.50 28.66
CA PRO A 165 0.80 0.66 29.54
C PRO A 165 1.48 1.88 28.92
N VAL A 166 0.81 3.03 28.99
CA VAL A 166 1.32 4.34 28.57
C VAL A 166 1.23 5.30 29.74
N ALA A 167 2.35 5.94 30.11
CA ALA A 167 2.39 6.92 31.19
C ALA A 167 1.78 8.25 30.74
N ALA A 168 0.92 8.85 31.57
CA ALA A 168 0.28 10.14 31.25
C ALA A 168 1.31 11.28 31.18
N GLU A 169 2.40 11.17 31.95
CA GLU A 169 3.50 12.13 31.97
C GLU A 169 4.19 12.21 30.60
N ASP A 170 4.45 11.07 29.94
CA ASP A 170 5.03 11.02 28.60
C ASP A 170 4.17 11.77 27.58
N VAL A 171 2.85 11.61 27.66
CA VAL A 171 1.91 12.26 26.76
C VAL A 171 1.80 13.77 27.05
N THR A 172 1.85 14.16 28.33
CA THR A 172 1.73 15.56 28.75
C THR A 172 2.83 16.42 28.14
N THR A 173 4.07 15.92 28.11
CA THR A 173 5.21 16.64 27.50
C THR A 173 5.01 16.97 26.01
N LEU A 174 4.24 16.14 25.29
CA LEU A 174 4.00 16.31 23.85
C LEU A 174 2.99 17.40 23.53
N ILE A 175 2.17 17.81 24.51
CA ILE A 175 1.18 18.87 24.30
C ILE A 175 1.85 20.21 24.04
N ASP A 176 2.95 20.50 24.72
CA ASP A 176 3.64 21.79 24.64
C ASP A 176 4.74 21.82 23.57
N GLN A 177 5.27 20.66 23.19
CA GLN A 177 6.44 20.54 22.31
C GLN A 177 6.09 20.34 20.83
N GLY A 178 4.83 20.00 20.53
CA GLY A 178 4.38 19.60 19.19
C GLY A 178 3.86 20.75 18.32
N SER A 179 3.61 20.42 17.05
CA SER A 179 2.73 21.22 16.20
C SER A 179 1.28 21.15 16.72
N PRO A 180 0.39 22.07 16.34
CA PRO A 180 -0.99 22.05 16.84
C PRO A 180 -1.72 20.71 16.64
N SER A 181 -1.44 20.00 15.56
CA SER A 181 -2.01 18.68 15.30
C SER A 181 -1.46 17.61 16.25
N VAL A 182 -0.16 17.65 16.53
CA VAL A 182 0.49 16.74 17.50
C VAL A 182 -0.06 16.99 18.90
N SER A 183 -0.14 18.26 19.33
CA SER A 183 -0.71 18.64 20.62
C SER A 183 -2.17 18.20 20.75
N ALA A 184 -2.95 18.33 19.67
CA ALA A 184 -4.33 17.88 19.64
C ALA A 184 -4.46 16.35 19.77
N LEU A 185 -3.62 15.57 19.07
CA LEU A 185 -3.61 14.11 19.20
C LEU A 185 -3.13 13.67 20.60
N ALA A 186 -2.09 14.29 21.15
CA ALA A 186 -1.61 14.02 22.50
C ALA A 186 -2.69 14.33 23.55
N THR A 187 -3.45 15.41 23.37
CA THR A 187 -4.58 15.74 24.26
C THR A 187 -5.70 14.70 24.16
N LEU A 188 -6.01 14.18 22.96
CA LEU A 188 -6.96 13.06 22.82
C LEU A 188 -6.45 11.78 23.48
N LEU A 189 -5.13 11.54 23.44
CA LEU A 189 -4.50 10.41 24.11
C LEU A 189 -4.62 10.54 25.64
N LEU A 190 -4.39 11.72 26.22
CA LEU A 190 -4.66 11.97 27.65
C LEU A 190 -6.12 11.73 28.03
N ALA A 191 -7.06 12.18 27.20
CA ALA A 191 -8.48 11.92 27.43
C ALA A 191 -8.77 10.41 27.45
N GLN A 192 -8.10 9.64 26.58
CA GLN A 192 -8.21 8.18 26.53
C GLN A 192 -7.58 7.48 27.73
N LEU A 193 -6.55 8.09 28.35
CA LEU A 193 -5.94 7.65 29.60
C LEU A 193 -6.71 8.07 30.86
N GLY A 194 -7.82 8.81 30.71
CA GLY A 194 -8.75 9.13 31.81
C GLY A 194 -8.70 10.58 32.30
N ASP A 195 -7.96 11.48 31.65
CA ASP A 195 -8.01 12.91 31.97
C ASP A 195 -9.35 13.52 31.53
N ALA A 196 -10.20 13.85 32.52
CA ALA A 196 -11.52 14.41 32.29
C ALA A 196 -11.52 15.81 31.67
N ALA A 197 -10.43 16.58 31.84
CA ALA A 197 -10.32 17.95 31.32
C ALA A 197 -9.75 18.00 29.89
N ALA A 198 -9.04 16.94 29.48
CA ALA A 198 -8.32 16.90 28.20
C ALA A 198 -9.25 17.11 26.99
N LEU A 199 -10.43 16.48 26.95
CA LEU A 199 -11.34 16.64 25.81
C LEU A 199 -11.80 18.10 25.63
N SER A 200 -12.10 18.80 26.74
CA SER A 200 -12.47 20.22 26.71
C SER A 200 -11.29 21.08 26.21
N SER A 201 -10.08 20.82 26.70
CA SER A 201 -8.86 21.50 26.24
C SER A 201 -8.63 21.32 24.73
N PHE A 202 -8.75 20.09 24.24
CA PHE A 202 -8.65 19.75 22.82
C PHE A 202 -9.64 20.54 21.96
N THR A 203 -10.91 20.60 22.36
CA THR A 203 -11.92 21.36 21.58
C THR A 203 -11.61 22.84 21.51
N HIS A 204 -11.09 23.43 22.59
CA HIS A 204 -10.68 24.82 22.64
C HIS A 204 -9.44 25.08 21.75
N GLN A 205 -8.45 24.19 21.77
CA GLN A 205 -7.26 24.28 20.91
C GLN A 205 -7.64 24.29 19.42
N LEU A 206 -8.47 23.34 18.97
CA LEU A 206 -8.93 23.28 17.57
C LEU A 206 -9.73 24.53 17.16
N ALA A 207 -10.55 25.07 18.06
CA ALA A 207 -11.34 26.27 17.80
C ALA A 207 -10.48 27.53 17.59
N ARG A 208 -9.22 27.53 18.04
CA ARG A 208 -8.27 28.65 17.85
C ARG A 208 -7.52 28.59 16.52
N LEU A 209 -7.54 27.46 15.82
CA LEU A 209 -6.88 27.33 14.52
C LEU A 209 -7.61 28.14 13.45
N ALA A 210 -6.84 28.60 12.46
CA ALA A 210 -7.41 29.20 11.26
C ALA A 210 -8.33 28.19 10.54
N PRO A 211 -9.39 28.62 9.83
CA PRO A 211 -10.38 27.71 9.25
C PRO A 211 -9.80 26.61 8.36
N ARG A 212 -8.79 26.94 7.55
CA ARG A 212 -8.11 25.98 6.67
C ARG A 212 -7.36 24.90 7.45
N ASP A 213 -6.55 25.31 8.44
CA ASP A 213 -5.80 24.38 9.29
C ASP A 213 -6.74 23.55 10.16
N ARG A 214 -7.79 24.15 10.70
CA ARG A 214 -8.81 23.45 11.48
C ARG A 214 -9.46 22.31 10.69
N THR A 215 -9.81 22.56 9.42
CA THR A 215 -10.43 21.55 8.55
C THR A 215 -9.44 20.40 8.28
N ARG A 216 -8.21 20.74 7.88
CA ARG A 216 -7.14 19.74 7.63
C ARG A 216 -6.89 18.88 8.87
N ASP A 217 -6.69 19.52 10.01
CA ASP A 217 -6.35 18.85 11.27
C ASP A 217 -7.53 18.03 11.78
N THR A 218 -8.77 18.49 11.62
CA THR A 218 -9.98 17.71 11.97
C THR A 218 -10.06 16.43 11.15
N GLN A 219 -9.80 16.48 9.84
CA GLN A 219 -9.80 15.28 8.99
C GLN A 219 -8.71 14.29 9.41
N TRP A 220 -7.49 14.78 9.65
CA TRP A 220 -6.39 13.93 10.13
C TRP A 220 -6.67 13.32 11.50
N LEU A 221 -7.22 14.09 12.45
CA LEU A 221 -7.61 13.59 13.78
C LEU A 221 -8.72 12.54 13.70
N LEU A 222 -9.71 12.72 12.82
CA LEU A 222 -10.77 11.71 12.63
C LEU A 222 -10.21 10.38 12.12
N GLU A 223 -9.17 10.40 11.27
CA GLU A 223 -8.44 9.21 10.85
C GLU A 223 -7.67 8.59 12.03
N ALA A 224 -6.89 9.39 12.75
CA ALA A 224 -6.13 8.90 13.91
C ALA A 224 -7.05 8.29 14.98
N ILE A 225 -8.21 8.88 15.25
CA ILE A 225 -9.23 8.34 16.16
C ILE A 225 -9.72 6.97 15.67
N ARG A 226 -9.98 6.80 14.37
CA ARG A 226 -10.38 5.50 13.77
C ARG A 226 -9.29 4.45 13.85
N GLN A 227 -8.06 4.84 13.54
CA GLN A 227 -6.90 3.95 13.53
C GLN A 227 -6.56 3.45 14.94
N TYR A 228 -6.42 4.37 15.89
CA TYR A 228 -6.02 4.07 17.28
C TYR A 228 -7.19 3.82 18.22
N LYS A 229 -8.42 3.77 17.70
CA LYS A 229 -9.65 3.47 18.44
C LYS A 229 -9.79 4.33 19.72
N LEU A 230 -9.63 5.64 19.57
CA LEU A 230 -9.70 6.61 20.68
C LEU A 230 -11.16 6.91 21.07
N HIS A 231 -11.76 6.05 21.90
CA HIS A 231 -13.16 6.12 22.32
C HIS A 231 -13.49 7.38 23.15
N ALA A 232 -12.52 7.93 23.87
CA ALA A 232 -12.70 9.18 24.61
C ALA A 232 -13.06 10.37 23.71
N ALA A 233 -12.72 10.32 22.41
CA ALA A 233 -13.03 11.37 21.44
C ALA A 233 -14.50 11.35 20.95
N LEU A 234 -15.27 10.27 21.21
CA LEU A 234 -16.61 10.08 20.64
C LEU A 234 -17.59 11.25 20.88
N PRO A 235 -17.63 11.91 22.05
CA PRO A 235 -18.50 13.07 22.26
C PRO A 235 -18.18 14.23 21.31
N TRP A 236 -16.89 14.48 21.05
CA TRP A 236 -16.47 15.49 20.09
C TRP A 236 -16.86 15.10 18.66
N VAL A 237 -16.59 13.85 18.25
CA VAL A 237 -16.97 13.35 16.92
C VAL A 237 -18.48 13.49 16.70
N GLN A 238 -19.30 13.13 17.69
CA GLN A 238 -20.76 13.29 17.63
C GLN A 238 -21.19 14.75 17.48
N SER A 239 -20.47 15.69 18.10
CA SER A 239 -20.75 17.11 17.96
C SER A 239 -20.53 17.60 16.53
N LEU A 240 -19.53 17.09 15.81
CA LEU A 240 -19.27 17.44 14.40
C LEU A 240 -20.40 16.98 13.47
N VAL A 241 -21.02 15.84 13.78
CA VAL A 241 -22.14 15.31 12.98
C VAL A 241 -23.42 16.11 13.19
N SER A 242 -23.61 16.67 14.40
CA SER A 242 -24.87 17.32 14.81
C SER A 242 -24.90 18.83 14.55
N ARG A 243 -23.76 19.47 14.31
CA ARG A 243 -23.64 20.93 14.15
C ARG A 243 -24.01 21.38 12.74
N PRO A 244 -24.93 22.34 12.55
CA PRO A 244 -25.29 22.86 11.23
C PRO A 244 -24.12 23.52 10.49
N GLU A 245 -23.23 24.18 11.24
CA GLU A 245 -22.03 24.86 10.73
C GLU A 245 -20.89 23.92 10.33
N THR A 246 -20.97 22.62 10.63
CA THR A 246 -19.97 21.67 10.15
C THR A 246 -20.17 21.39 8.67
N ASP A 247 -19.09 21.52 7.89
CA ASP A 247 -19.16 21.27 6.47
C ASP A 247 -19.53 19.80 6.18
N ARG A 248 -20.12 19.58 5.00
CA ARG A 248 -20.65 18.26 4.61
C ARG A 248 -19.59 17.18 4.53
N GLU A 249 -18.33 17.51 4.26
CA GLU A 249 -17.26 16.52 4.16
C GLU A 249 -16.78 16.10 5.55
N THR A 250 -16.55 17.06 6.44
CA THR A 250 -16.21 16.79 7.85
C THR A 250 -17.32 16.02 8.56
N ALA A 251 -18.59 16.39 8.37
CA ALA A 251 -19.72 15.66 8.94
C ALA A 251 -19.80 14.20 8.42
N TYR A 252 -19.44 13.98 7.14
CA TYR A 252 -19.39 12.64 6.54
C TYR A 252 -18.29 11.78 7.16
N TRP A 253 -17.08 12.32 7.32
CA TRP A 253 -15.98 11.59 7.97
C TRP A 253 -16.21 11.36 9.46
N ALA A 254 -16.83 12.32 10.15
CA ALA A 254 -17.21 12.15 11.55
C ALA A 254 -18.28 11.06 11.72
N LEU A 255 -19.25 10.98 10.80
CA LEU A 255 -20.24 9.90 10.80
C LEU A 255 -19.58 8.53 10.53
N LEU A 256 -18.62 8.45 9.61
CA LEU A 256 -17.83 7.23 9.41
C LEU A 256 -17.10 6.81 10.69
N THR A 257 -16.43 7.75 11.34
CA THR A 257 -15.71 7.49 12.61
C THR A 257 -16.66 6.93 13.69
N LEU A 258 -17.86 7.49 13.83
CA LEU A 258 -18.86 6.94 14.75
C LEU A 258 -19.29 5.53 14.35
N LEU A 259 -19.56 5.29 13.06
CA LEU A 259 -19.98 3.97 12.58
C LEU A 259 -18.92 2.89 12.81
N GLU A 260 -17.62 3.21 12.70
CA GLU A 260 -16.53 2.26 12.90
C GLU A 260 -16.17 1.99 14.36
N ILE A 261 -16.24 3.00 15.24
CA ILE A 261 -15.79 2.89 16.64
C ILE A 261 -16.96 2.66 17.60
N ALA A 262 -18.12 3.26 17.31
CA ALA A 262 -19.33 3.14 18.13
C ALA A 262 -20.57 2.91 17.24
N PRO A 263 -20.69 1.73 16.59
CA PRO A 263 -21.67 1.48 15.54
C PRO A 263 -23.11 1.85 15.91
N GLN A 264 -23.54 1.57 17.15
CA GLN A 264 -24.88 1.92 17.63
C GLN A 264 -25.12 3.44 17.61
N ARG A 265 -24.19 4.23 18.16
CA ARG A 265 -24.27 5.70 18.15
C ARG A 265 -24.16 6.25 16.72
N GLY A 266 -23.29 5.65 15.90
CA GLY A 266 -23.17 6.00 14.49
C GLY A 266 -24.47 5.78 13.72
N LEU A 267 -25.15 4.65 13.93
CA LEU A 267 -26.42 4.33 13.30
C LEU A 267 -27.55 5.26 13.76
N GLU A 268 -27.59 5.64 15.04
CA GLU A 268 -28.54 6.64 15.53
C GLU A 268 -28.39 7.98 14.79
N GLN A 269 -27.16 8.47 14.62
CA GLN A 269 -26.90 9.70 13.87
C GLN A 269 -27.18 9.55 12.38
N TRP A 270 -26.77 8.42 11.80
CA TRP A 270 -27.03 8.10 10.39
C TRP A 270 -28.54 8.11 10.08
N ARG A 271 -29.37 7.52 10.93
CA ARG A 271 -30.84 7.49 10.77
C ARG A 271 -31.50 8.86 10.85
N ARG A 272 -30.89 9.82 11.56
CA ARG A 272 -31.35 11.21 11.64
C ARG A 272 -31.00 12.00 10.39
N ILE A 273 -29.84 11.72 9.81
CA ILE A 273 -29.32 12.44 8.63
C ILE A 273 -29.93 11.92 7.33
N VAL A 274 -30.16 10.60 7.23
CA VAL A 274 -30.67 9.96 6.01
C VAL A 274 -32.19 9.83 6.11
N PRO A 275 -32.98 10.73 5.50
CA PRO A 275 -34.43 10.59 5.52
C PRO A 275 -34.89 9.33 4.77
N PRO A 276 -36.07 8.75 5.08
CA PRO A 276 -36.61 7.59 4.35
C PRO A 276 -36.79 7.83 2.84
N ALA A 277 -36.99 9.08 2.41
CA ALA A 277 -37.08 9.49 1.00
C ALA A 277 -35.80 10.22 0.53
N ALA A 278 -34.63 9.70 0.89
CA ALA A 278 -33.35 10.26 0.49
C ALA A 278 -33.15 10.21 -1.03
N SER A 279 -32.50 11.23 -1.59
CA SER A 279 -32.16 11.25 -3.03
C SER A 279 -31.21 10.10 -3.38
N TYR A 280 -31.20 9.66 -4.65
CA TYR A 280 -30.23 8.66 -5.14
C TYR A 280 -28.78 8.99 -4.71
N ARG A 281 -28.37 10.26 -4.86
CA ARG A 281 -27.04 10.73 -4.47
C ARG A 281 -26.77 10.53 -2.98
N ASP A 282 -27.74 10.81 -2.13
CA ASP A 282 -27.62 10.61 -0.69
C ASP A 282 -27.59 9.12 -0.35
N GLN A 283 -28.44 8.31 -0.96
CA GLN A 283 -28.46 6.86 -0.74
C GLN A 283 -27.12 6.21 -1.10
N VAL A 284 -26.52 6.57 -2.24
CA VAL A 284 -25.18 6.11 -2.61
C VAL A 284 -24.14 6.58 -1.60
N ARG A 285 -24.16 7.87 -1.22
CA ARG A 285 -23.17 8.43 -0.29
C ARG A 285 -23.22 7.77 1.08
N TYR A 286 -24.41 7.66 1.66
CA TYR A 286 -24.62 7.15 3.00
C TYR A 286 -24.64 5.62 3.06
N GLY A 287 -25.01 4.94 1.97
CA GLY A 287 -24.82 3.50 1.83
C GLY A 287 -23.34 3.12 1.80
N MET A 288 -22.49 3.94 1.14
CA MET A 288 -21.03 3.71 1.14
C MET A 288 -20.43 3.82 2.54
N LEU A 289 -20.99 4.67 3.42
CA LEU A 289 -20.58 4.74 4.82
C LEU A 289 -20.92 3.46 5.58
N LEU A 290 -22.12 2.89 5.36
CA LEU A 290 -22.52 1.63 5.99
C LEU A 290 -21.58 0.49 5.56
N LEU A 291 -21.27 0.40 4.26
CA LEU A 291 -20.32 -0.58 3.73
C LEU A 291 -18.90 -0.36 4.27
N ALA A 292 -18.44 0.89 4.36
CA ALA A 292 -17.10 1.23 4.82
C ALA A 292 -16.89 0.99 6.33
N ALA A 293 -17.95 1.02 7.13
CA ALA A 293 -17.85 0.75 8.57
C ALA A 293 -17.49 -0.71 8.89
N GLU A 294 -17.64 -1.62 7.92
CA GLU A 294 -17.26 -3.05 7.90
C GLU A 294 -17.89 -3.98 8.94
N THR A 295 -18.10 -3.52 10.18
CA THR A 295 -18.54 -4.32 11.33
C THR A 295 -19.60 -3.59 12.16
N GLY A 296 -20.46 -4.35 12.84
CA GLY A 296 -21.45 -3.81 13.76
C GLY A 296 -22.66 -3.12 13.10
N ILE A 297 -22.77 -3.15 11.76
CA ILE A 297 -23.92 -2.64 11.02
C ILE A 297 -24.94 -3.77 10.81
N PRO A 298 -26.17 -3.69 11.37
CA PRO A 298 -27.17 -4.72 11.19
C PRO A 298 -27.76 -4.68 9.78
N ALA A 299 -28.18 -5.84 9.25
CA ALA A 299 -28.76 -5.95 7.91
C ALA A 299 -29.94 -4.98 7.69
N ALA A 300 -30.78 -4.78 8.71
CA ALA A 300 -31.93 -3.87 8.66
C ALA A 300 -31.56 -2.38 8.46
N ALA A 301 -30.30 -1.99 8.67
CA ALA A 301 -29.85 -0.63 8.35
C ALA A 301 -29.90 -0.37 6.84
N TYR A 302 -29.64 -1.39 6.03
CA TYR A 302 -29.60 -1.29 4.57
C TYR A 302 -31.01 -1.18 3.95
N ASP A 303 -32.06 -1.64 4.64
CA ASP A 303 -33.46 -1.56 4.17
C ASP A 303 -33.97 -0.12 3.96
N ARG A 304 -33.25 0.87 4.51
CA ARG A 304 -33.54 2.30 4.30
C ARG A 304 -32.99 2.83 2.98
N LEU A 305 -32.19 2.06 2.27
CA LEU A 305 -31.73 2.37 0.92
C LEU A 305 -32.72 1.75 -0.07
N THR A 306 -33.74 2.53 -0.45
CA THR A 306 -34.91 2.06 -1.19
C THR A 306 -34.85 2.31 -2.70
N ASP A 307 -33.79 2.94 -3.20
CA ASP A 307 -33.62 3.20 -4.62
C ASP A 307 -33.32 1.91 -5.40
N GLU A 308 -34.04 1.71 -6.50
CA GLU A 308 -34.00 0.51 -7.33
C GLU A 308 -32.90 0.54 -8.41
N SER A 309 -31.96 1.47 -8.34
CA SER A 309 -30.79 1.46 -9.24
C SER A 309 -29.91 0.23 -8.97
N PRO A 310 -29.21 -0.29 -10.00
CA PRO A 310 -28.30 -1.42 -9.84
C PRO A 310 -27.24 -1.21 -8.75
N LEU A 311 -26.73 0.01 -8.62
CA LEU A 311 -25.74 0.36 -7.60
C LEU A 311 -26.31 0.23 -6.19
N VAL A 312 -27.44 0.87 -5.91
CA VAL A 312 -28.01 0.86 -4.55
C VAL A 312 -28.44 -0.55 -4.17
N ARG A 313 -29.09 -1.29 -5.08
CA ARG A 313 -29.40 -2.71 -4.86
C ARG A 313 -28.17 -3.57 -4.59
N GLY A 314 -27.09 -3.38 -5.36
CA GLY A 314 -25.83 -4.10 -5.15
C GLY A 314 -25.22 -3.81 -3.78
N MET A 315 -25.24 -2.55 -3.35
CA MET A 315 -24.77 -2.14 -2.03
C MET A 315 -25.61 -2.75 -0.91
N VAL A 316 -26.95 -2.77 -1.05
CA VAL A 316 -27.87 -3.39 -0.09
C VAL A 316 -27.61 -4.89 0.00
N ALA A 317 -27.55 -5.59 -1.13
CA ALA A 317 -27.34 -7.04 -1.17
C ALA A 317 -26.00 -7.44 -0.54
N ALA A 318 -24.91 -6.74 -0.90
CA ALA A 318 -23.58 -7.00 -0.32
C ALA A 318 -23.57 -6.69 1.18
N GLY A 319 -24.11 -5.53 1.58
CA GLY A 319 -24.15 -5.10 2.97
C GLY A 319 -24.96 -6.04 3.88
N GLN A 320 -26.13 -6.48 3.41
CA GLN A 320 -26.98 -7.42 4.15
C GLN A 320 -26.34 -8.80 4.28
N SER A 321 -25.78 -9.35 3.20
CA SER A 321 -25.13 -10.67 3.22
C SER A 321 -23.97 -10.69 4.21
N LEU A 322 -23.13 -9.64 4.17
CA LEU A 322 -22.04 -9.45 5.12
C LEU A 322 -22.53 -9.29 6.57
N ALA A 323 -23.61 -8.55 6.79
CA ALA A 323 -24.16 -8.33 8.13
C ALA A 323 -24.80 -9.58 8.74
N ARG A 324 -25.35 -10.49 7.91
CA ARG A 324 -25.93 -11.76 8.35
C ARG A 324 -24.90 -12.89 8.46
N GLY A 325 -23.67 -12.68 7.96
CA GLY A 325 -22.67 -13.73 7.85
C GLY A 325 -23.03 -14.79 6.79
N GLU A 326 -23.84 -14.40 5.79
CA GLU A 326 -24.18 -15.23 4.63
C GLU A 326 -23.06 -15.19 3.58
N ASP A 327 -23.18 -16.00 2.53
CA ASP A 327 -22.26 -15.94 1.40
C ASP A 327 -22.40 -14.61 0.65
N ALA A 328 -21.37 -13.77 0.73
CA ALA A 328 -21.34 -12.47 0.07
C ALA A 328 -20.68 -12.51 -1.32
N SER A 329 -20.23 -13.67 -1.81
CA SER A 329 -19.48 -13.78 -3.08
C SER A 329 -20.29 -13.26 -4.28
N GLY A 330 -21.51 -13.74 -4.48
CA GLY A 330 -22.41 -13.32 -5.56
C GLY A 330 -22.75 -11.81 -5.51
N PRO A 331 -23.22 -11.26 -4.37
CA PRO A 331 -23.46 -9.83 -4.22
C PRO A 331 -22.22 -8.95 -4.48
N LEU A 332 -21.03 -9.40 -4.08
CA LEU A 332 -19.79 -8.67 -4.34
C LEU A 332 -19.40 -8.70 -5.82
N ILE A 333 -19.56 -9.84 -6.50
CA ILE A 333 -19.38 -9.95 -7.96
C ILE A 333 -20.29 -8.96 -8.68
N ALA A 334 -21.59 -8.96 -8.34
CA ALA A 334 -22.55 -8.05 -8.96
C ALA A 334 -22.18 -6.57 -8.75
N LEU A 335 -21.60 -6.21 -7.60
CA LEU A 335 -21.15 -4.85 -7.32
C LEU A 335 -19.86 -4.47 -8.07
N LEU A 336 -18.94 -5.44 -8.25
CA LEU A 336 -17.71 -5.27 -9.01
C LEU A 336 -17.99 -5.09 -10.52
N ASP A 337 -18.95 -5.83 -11.05
CA ASP A 337 -19.37 -5.78 -12.46
C ASP A 337 -19.97 -4.42 -12.87
N LEU A 338 -20.41 -3.61 -11.90
CA LEU A 338 -20.82 -2.22 -12.17
C LEU A 338 -19.63 -1.33 -12.57
N GLY A 339 -18.38 -1.74 -12.31
CA GLY A 339 -17.18 -1.01 -12.72
C GLY A 339 -17.00 0.36 -12.06
N LEU A 340 -17.66 0.63 -10.93
CA LEU A 340 -17.60 1.93 -10.27
C LEU A 340 -16.41 1.99 -9.31
N ALA A 341 -15.44 2.85 -9.60
CA ALA A 341 -14.15 2.93 -8.89
C ALA A 341 -14.25 2.90 -7.35
N ARG A 342 -15.24 3.57 -6.74
CA ARG A 342 -15.40 3.62 -5.27
C ARG A 342 -15.88 2.30 -4.68
N THR A 343 -16.85 1.64 -5.31
CA THR A 343 -17.36 0.34 -4.82
C THR A 343 -16.37 -0.76 -5.13
N THR A 344 -15.71 -0.73 -6.28
CA THR A 344 -14.64 -1.66 -6.63
C THR A 344 -13.48 -1.57 -5.64
N ALA A 345 -13.00 -0.36 -5.35
CA ALA A 345 -11.94 -0.16 -4.37
C ALA A 345 -12.32 -0.60 -2.95
N TRP A 346 -13.59 -0.47 -2.56
CA TRP A 346 -14.11 -0.99 -1.30
C TRP A 346 -14.18 -2.52 -1.30
N ALA A 347 -14.81 -3.11 -2.32
CA ALA A 347 -14.98 -4.56 -2.43
C ALA A 347 -13.63 -5.28 -2.43
N MET A 348 -12.66 -4.79 -3.21
CA MET A 348 -11.29 -5.35 -3.23
C MET A 348 -10.61 -5.34 -1.86
N ARG A 349 -10.83 -4.29 -1.03
CA ARG A 349 -10.33 -4.30 0.36
C ARG A 349 -11.11 -5.28 1.22
N ARG A 350 -12.43 -5.35 1.08
CA ARG A 350 -13.28 -6.22 1.89
C ARG A 350 -12.91 -7.69 1.71
N LEU A 351 -12.58 -8.11 0.49
CA LEU A 351 -12.15 -9.48 0.17
C LEU A 351 -10.95 -9.94 1.02
N GLU A 352 -10.05 -9.04 1.44
CA GLU A 352 -8.88 -9.39 2.28
C GLU A 352 -9.27 -9.86 3.70
N SER A 353 -10.51 -9.61 4.12
CA SER A 353 -11.04 -9.98 5.44
C SER A 353 -12.06 -11.10 5.40
N LEU A 354 -12.47 -11.56 4.21
CA LEU A 354 -13.47 -12.61 4.08
C LEU A 354 -12.86 -14.01 4.23
N PRO A 355 -13.69 -15.00 4.65
CA PRO A 355 -13.35 -16.41 4.53
C PRO A 355 -12.94 -16.81 3.11
N ALA A 356 -12.02 -17.76 3.02
CA ALA A 356 -11.42 -18.23 1.76
C ALA A 356 -12.46 -18.74 0.75
N ASP A 357 -13.47 -19.46 1.22
CA ASP A 357 -14.58 -20.02 0.45
C ASP A 357 -15.47 -18.95 -0.20
N GLN A 358 -15.57 -17.76 0.40
CA GLN A 358 -16.29 -16.62 -0.17
C GLN A 358 -15.39 -15.74 -1.05
N ALA A 359 -14.12 -15.55 -0.68
CA ALA A 359 -13.19 -14.70 -1.43
C ALA A 359 -12.74 -15.34 -2.75
N ALA A 360 -12.47 -16.66 -2.76
CA ALA A 360 -11.95 -17.35 -3.93
C ALA A 360 -12.86 -17.26 -5.16
N PRO A 361 -14.20 -17.46 -5.08
CA PRO A 361 -15.11 -17.26 -6.21
C PRO A 361 -15.03 -15.85 -6.81
N VAL A 362 -14.91 -14.81 -5.98
CA VAL A 362 -14.80 -13.43 -6.45
C VAL A 362 -13.47 -13.19 -7.16
N TYR A 363 -12.37 -13.74 -6.63
CA TYR A 363 -11.07 -13.65 -7.31
C TYR A 363 -11.05 -14.41 -8.63
N ARG A 364 -11.66 -15.60 -8.72
CA ARG A 364 -11.80 -16.34 -9.97
C ARG A 364 -12.55 -15.53 -11.02
N HIS A 365 -13.69 -14.94 -10.63
CA HIS A 365 -14.48 -14.07 -11.50
C HIS A 365 -13.66 -12.91 -12.10
N LEU A 366 -12.88 -12.21 -11.26
CA LEU A 366 -12.02 -11.11 -11.73
C LEU A 366 -10.95 -11.55 -12.73
N ILE A 367 -10.46 -12.79 -12.63
CA ILE A 367 -9.50 -13.36 -13.58
C ILE A 367 -10.22 -13.77 -14.88
N ASP A 368 -11.42 -14.36 -14.78
CA ASP A 368 -12.24 -14.79 -15.91
C ASP A 368 -12.63 -13.64 -16.84
N THR A 369 -12.80 -12.43 -16.30
CA THR A 369 -13.28 -11.27 -17.05
C THR A 369 -12.18 -10.46 -17.75
N VAL A 370 -10.90 -10.81 -17.57
CA VAL A 370 -9.73 -10.08 -18.15
C VAL A 370 -9.77 -9.96 -19.68
N GLY A 371 -10.30 -10.97 -20.36
CA GLY A 371 -10.41 -10.99 -21.81
C GLY A 371 -11.56 -10.14 -22.37
N GLY A 372 -12.45 -9.63 -21.52
CA GLY A 372 -13.63 -8.88 -21.93
C GLY A 372 -13.33 -7.47 -22.43
N ASP A 373 -14.17 -6.96 -23.33
CA ASP A 373 -14.13 -5.56 -23.77
C ASP A 373 -14.95 -4.69 -22.80
N GLN A 374 -14.34 -4.34 -21.66
CA GLN A 374 -14.97 -3.54 -20.61
C GLN A 374 -14.39 -2.13 -20.54
N PRO A 375 -15.22 -1.10 -20.26
CA PRO A 375 -14.74 0.23 -19.88
C PRO A 375 -13.78 0.12 -18.67
N GLY A 376 -12.67 0.86 -18.68
CA GLY A 376 -11.70 0.79 -17.58
C GLY A 376 -10.80 -0.45 -17.58
N ARG A 377 -10.59 -1.07 -18.75
CA ARG A 377 -9.73 -2.25 -18.95
C ARG A 377 -8.42 -2.26 -18.13
N ALA A 378 -7.73 -1.13 -18.01
CA ALA A 378 -6.48 -1.05 -17.24
C ALA A 378 -6.69 -1.31 -15.73
N GLU A 379 -7.76 -0.77 -15.15
CA GLU A 379 -8.12 -1.02 -13.74
C GLU A 379 -8.55 -2.48 -13.54
N HIS A 380 -9.29 -3.02 -14.52
CA HIS A 380 -9.71 -4.42 -14.51
C HIS A 380 -8.51 -5.38 -14.52
N ILE A 381 -7.52 -5.13 -15.38
CA ILE A 381 -6.26 -5.88 -15.41
C ILE A 381 -5.54 -5.79 -14.05
N ALA A 382 -5.48 -4.59 -13.45
CA ALA A 382 -4.85 -4.42 -12.13
C ALA A 382 -5.56 -5.23 -11.03
N HIS A 383 -6.90 -5.28 -11.06
CA HIS A 383 -7.69 -6.07 -10.14
C HIS A 383 -7.50 -7.57 -10.36
N ALA A 384 -7.39 -8.03 -11.60
CA ALA A 384 -7.14 -9.43 -11.91
C ALA A 384 -5.73 -9.91 -11.53
N VAL A 385 -4.71 -9.05 -11.69
CA VAL A 385 -3.34 -9.32 -11.19
C VAL A 385 -3.37 -9.49 -9.67
N THR A 386 -4.04 -8.56 -8.97
CA THR A 386 -4.22 -8.64 -7.51
C THR A 386 -5.00 -9.91 -7.12
N ALA A 387 -6.08 -10.21 -7.84
CA ALA A 387 -6.92 -11.39 -7.61
C ALA A 387 -6.13 -12.69 -7.79
N THR A 388 -5.28 -12.76 -8.81
CA THR A 388 -4.37 -13.91 -9.04
C THR A 388 -3.44 -14.10 -7.84
N ALA A 389 -2.77 -13.05 -7.38
CA ALA A 389 -1.85 -13.13 -6.25
C ALA A 389 -2.55 -13.59 -4.96
N ARG A 390 -3.78 -13.11 -4.72
CA ARG A 390 -4.59 -13.49 -3.55
C ARG A 390 -5.16 -14.90 -3.68
N LEU A 391 -5.69 -15.27 -4.85
CA LEU A 391 -6.23 -16.60 -5.11
C LEU A 391 -5.14 -17.66 -4.99
N PHE A 392 -3.92 -17.39 -5.45
CA PHE A 392 -2.81 -18.33 -5.32
C PHE A 392 -2.49 -18.70 -3.85
N ARG A 393 -2.74 -17.78 -2.91
CA ARG A 393 -2.57 -18.06 -1.46
C ARG A 393 -3.67 -18.97 -0.91
N ILE A 394 -4.81 -19.07 -1.59
CA ILE A 394 -5.98 -19.86 -1.17
C ILE A 394 -6.01 -21.19 -1.93
N GLU A 395 -5.93 -21.15 -3.26
CA GLU A 395 -6.05 -22.26 -4.20
C GLU A 395 -4.85 -22.25 -5.18
N PRO A 396 -3.61 -22.53 -4.71
CA PRO A 396 -2.42 -22.46 -5.56
C PRO A 396 -2.51 -23.37 -6.78
N ASP A 397 -3.01 -24.59 -6.60
CA ASP A 397 -3.10 -25.59 -7.66
C ASP A 397 -4.02 -25.13 -8.79
N ALA A 398 -5.18 -24.56 -8.45
CA ALA A 398 -6.13 -24.03 -9.44
C ALA A 398 -5.52 -22.89 -10.27
N VAL A 399 -4.75 -21.98 -9.65
CA VAL A 399 -4.07 -20.90 -10.38
C VAL A 399 -2.97 -21.43 -11.30
N LEU A 400 -2.19 -22.42 -10.84
CA LEU A 400 -1.12 -23.01 -11.65
C LEU A 400 -1.66 -23.84 -12.81
N GLU A 401 -2.71 -24.63 -12.59
CA GLU A 401 -3.41 -25.36 -13.66
C GLU A 401 -3.96 -24.40 -14.72
N ARG A 402 -4.58 -23.30 -14.27
CA ARG A 402 -5.06 -22.25 -15.15
C ARG A 402 -3.94 -21.59 -15.95
N LEU A 403 -2.80 -21.28 -15.32
CA LEU A 403 -1.63 -20.74 -16.03
C LEU A 403 -1.13 -21.68 -17.13
N LEU A 404 -1.08 -22.99 -16.85
CA LEU A 404 -0.62 -23.99 -17.81
C LEU A 404 -1.62 -24.24 -18.94
N ALA A 405 -2.91 -23.98 -18.69
CA ALA A 405 -3.98 -24.10 -19.68
C ALA A 405 -4.19 -22.82 -20.50
N ALA A 406 -3.73 -21.66 -20.02
CA ALA A 406 -3.86 -20.38 -20.72
C ALA A 406 -3.16 -20.43 -22.09
N ALA A 407 -3.78 -19.76 -23.07
CA ALA A 407 -3.19 -19.65 -24.41
C ALA A 407 -1.85 -18.90 -24.37
N ASP A 408 -0.90 -19.36 -25.19
CA ASP A 408 0.46 -18.81 -25.26
C ASP A 408 0.44 -17.34 -25.70
N ASP A 409 1.21 -16.48 -25.03
CA ASP A 409 1.25 -15.03 -25.20
C ASP A 409 -0.12 -14.32 -25.04
N SER A 410 -1.09 -14.94 -24.35
CA SER A 410 -2.38 -14.31 -24.07
C SER A 410 -2.32 -13.32 -22.90
N LEU A 411 -3.26 -12.35 -22.90
CA LEU A 411 -3.39 -11.41 -21.78
C LEU A 411 -3.70 -12.13 -20.46
N GLU A 412 -4.46 -13.23 -20.50
CA GLU A 412 -4.70 -14.06 -19.33
C GLU A 412 -3.39 -14.64 -18.77
N GLN A 413 -2.54 -15.20 -19.64
CA GLN A 413 -1.23 -15.70 -19.24
C GLN A 413 -0.35 -14.59 -18.63
N GLU A 414 -0.34 -13.38 -19.23
CA GLU A 414 0.38 -12.23 -18.68
C GLU A 414 -0.12 -11.82 -17.29
N VAL A 415 -1.44 -11.75 -17.09
CA VAL A 415 -2.05 -11.40 -15.80
C VAL A 415 -1.72 -12.45 -14.74
N LEU A 416 -1.82 -13.73 -15.10
CA LEU A 416 -1.48 -14.83 -14.20
C LEU A 416 0.00 -14.78 -13.78
N LEU A 417 0.90 -14.55 -14.74
CA LEU A 417 2.34 -14.42 -14.45
C LEU A 417 2.64 -13.21 -13.57
N LEU A 418 2.02 -12.04 -13.84
CA LEU A 418 2.17 -10.84 -13.01
C LEU A 418 1.67 -11.06 -11.58
N GLY A 419 0.51 -11.71 -11.41
CA GLY A 419 0.00 -12.01 -10.07
C GLY A 419 0.88 -12.99 -9.29
N LEU A 420 1.51 -13.93 -9.99
CA LEU A 420 2.46 -14.86 -9.39
C LEU A 420 3.77 -14.20 -8.95
N PHE A 421 4.16 -13.05 -9.52
CA PHE A 421 5.29 -12.26 -8.99
C PHE A 421 5.01 -11.76 -7.58
N ASP A 422 3.78 -11.33 -7.30
CA ASP A 422 3.39 -10.80 -5.98
C ASP A 422 3.14 -11.92 -4.95
N ALA A 423 3.04 -13.18 -5.38
CA ALA A 423 2.79 -14.33 -4.52
C ALA A 423 4.07 -14.91 -3.88
N ASP A 424 5.25 -14.57 -4.40
CA ASP A 424 6.58 -15.02 -3.96
C ASP A 424 6.65 -16.51 -3.58
N SER A 425 6.39 -17.40 -4.55
CA SER A 425 6.39 -18.84 -4.31
C SER A 425 7.32 -19.59 -5.27
N PRO A 426 8.22 -20.45 -4.78
CA PRO A 426 9.03 -21.32 -5.64
C PRO A 426 8.20 -22.16 -6.61
N ARG A 427 6.96 -22.53 -6.24
CA ARG A 427 6.01 -23.25 -7.11
C ARG A 427 5.64 -22.47 -8.37
N ALA A 428 5.58 -21.13 -8.27
CA ALA A 428 5.35 -20.27 -9.42
C ALA A 428 6.52 -20.32 -10.41
N GLY A 429 7.75 -20.30 -9.89
CA GLY A 429 8.96 -20.47 -10.70
C GLY A 429 9.01 -21.84 -11.40
N GLU A 430 8.61 -22.90 -10.72
CA GLU A 430 8.51 -24.24 -11.30
C GLU A 430 7.45 -24.32 -12.41
N ALA A 431 6.25 -23.77 -12.18
CA ALA A 431 5.20 -23.72 -13.18
C ALA A 431 5.64 -22.90 -14.41
N ALA A 432 6.31 -21.76 -14.21
CA ALA A 432 6.84 -20.94 -15.30
C ALA A 432 7.86 -21.70 -16.16
N ARG A 433 8.65 -22.65 -15.62
CA ARG A 433 9.55 -23.50 -16.42
C ARG A 433 8.82 -24.45 -17.37
N ARG A 434 7.58 -24.84 -17.02
CA ARG A 434 6.77 -25.78 -17.80
C ARG A 434 6.05 -25.10 -18.97
N LEU A 435 6.00 -23.76 -18.98
CA LEU A 435 5.44 -23.01 -20.10
C LEU A 435 6.29 -23.18 -21.36
N ARG A 436 5.61 -23.25 -22.49
CA ARG A 436 6.26 -23.19 -23.80
C ARG A 436 6.79 -21.77 -23.97
N ARG A 437 8.09 -21.61 -24.23
CA ARG A 437 8.74 -20.30 -24.41
C ARG A 437 9.24 -20.13 -25.83
N ILE A 438 8.28 -20.10 -26.76
CA ILE A 438 8.51 -20.18 -28.21
C ILE A 438 8.82 -18.78 -28.78
N GLY A 439 8.46 -17.71 -28.09
CA GLY A 439 8.55 -16.34 -28.56
C GLY A 439 9.62 -15.46 -27.88
N ALA A 440 9.51 -14.17 -28.18
CA ALA A 440 10.17 -13.07 -27.46
C ALA A 440 9.12 -12.12 -26.87
N GLY A 441 7.95 -12.68 -26.51
CA GLY A 441 6.80 -11.98 -25.99
C GLY A 441 6.99 -11.46 -24.57
N ARG A 442 6.00 -10.70 -24.10
CA ARG A 442 5.98 -10.19 -22.72
C ARG A 442 5.74 -11.33 -21.73
N ALA A 443 4.87 -12.28 -22.04
CA ALA A 443 4.63 -13.46 -21.20
C ALA A 443 5.90 -14.29 -21.02
N ASP A 444 6.68 -14.52 -22.08
CA ASP A 444 7.99 -15.19 -22.00
C ASP A 444 8.98 -14.48 -21.09
N SER A 445 9.00 -13.14 -21.12
CA SER A 445 9.87 -12.32 -20.29
C SER A 445 9.45 -12.39 -18.82
N LEU A 446 8.15 -12.35 -18.54
CA LEU A 446 7.60 -12.54 -17.20
C LEU A 446 7.89 -13.96 -16.67
N ALA A 447 7.69 -14.99 -17.47
CA ALA A 447 8.00 -16.37 -17.11
C ALA A 447 9.50 -16.52 -16.78
N LEU A 448 10.39 -15.97 -17.62
CA LEU A 448 11.83 -16.02 -17.35
C LEU A 448 12.22 -15.28 -16.07
N LEU A 449 11.60 -14.13 -15.78
CA LEU A 449 11.86 -13.39 -14.55
C LEU A 449 11.38 -14.17 -13.29
N LEU A 450 10.23 -14.87 -13.35
CA LEU A 450 9.78 -15.76 -12.26
C LEU A 450 10.75 -16.92 -12.05
N ILE A 451 11.21 -17.53 -13.14
CA ILE A 451 12.22 -18.58 -13.10
C ILE A 451 13.49 -18.05 -12.45
N ALA A 452 14.00 -16.91 -12.91
CA ALA A 452 15.21 -16.29 -12.43
C ALA A 452 15.13 -15.92 -10.94
N ARG A 453 13.97 -15.47 -10.44
CA ARG A 453 13.73 -15.15 -9.03
C ARG A 453 14.01 -16.35 -8.11
N HIS A 454 13.48 -17.52 -8.45
CA HIS A 454 13.53 -18.70 -7.59
C HIS A 454 14.60 -19.73 -7.96
N ALA A 455 15.26 -19.59 -9.12
CA ALA A 455 16.34 -20.48 -9.52
C ALA A 455 17.61 -20.28 -8.67
N THR A 456 18.29 -21.37 -8.35
CA THR A 456 19.68 -21.34 -7.87
C THR A 456 20.66 -21.13 -9.02
N MET A 457 20.39 -21.74 -10.18
CA MET A 457 21.17 -21.60 -11.41
C MET A 457 20.25 -21.45 -12.62
N LEU A 458 20.66 -20.60 -13.56
CA LEU A 458 20.03 -20.45 -14.88
C LEU A 458 20.86 -21.16 -15.95
N SER A 459 20.19 -21.66 -16.99
CA SER A 459 20.87 -22.15 -18.19
C SER A 459 21.56 -21.00 -18.94
N ASP A 460 22.57 -21.29 -19.75
CA ASP A 460 23.25 -20.27 -20.57
C ASP A 460 22.28 -19.51 -21.47
N GLY A 461 21.33 -20.23 -22.08
CA GLY A 461 20.28 -19.63 -22.90
C GLY A 461 19.39 -18.67 -22.11
N ASP A 462 19.00 -19.05 -20.89
CA ASP A 462 18.18 -18.21 -20.01
C ASP A 462 18.97 -16.98 -19.52
N ARG A 463 20.27 -17.12 -19.22
CA ARG A 463 21.15 -16.00 -18.86
C ARG A 463 21.24 -14.98 -20.00
N VAL A 464 21.44 -15.44 -21.23
CA VAL A 464 21.47 -14.57 -22.42
C VAL A 464 20.13 -13.87 -22.62
N ARG A 465 19.01 -14.59 -22.50
CA ARG A 465 17.66 -13.99 -22.61
C ARG A 465 17.40 -12.97 -21.51
N LEU A 466 17.81 -13.25 -20.27
CA LEU A 466 17.67 -12.32 -19.15
C LEU A 466 18.49 -11.05 -19.41
N GLY A 467 19.73 -11.18 -19.91
CA GLY A 467 20.55 -10.04 -20.33
C GLY A 467 19.88 -9.18 -21.43
N ARG A 468 19.13 -9.80 -22.35
CA ARG A 468 18.32 -9.06 -23.34
C ARG A 468 17.19 -8.27 -22.68
N ILE A 469 16.53 -8.82 -21.67
CA ILE A 469 15.50 -8.10 -20.90
C ILE A 469 16.11 -6.87 -20.22
N VAL A 470 17.27 -7.03 -19.60
CA VAL A 470 18.04 -5.93 -18.99
C VAL A 470 18.40 -4.86 -20.03
N GLY A 471 18.72 -5.25 -21.26
CA GLY A 471 18.99 -4.33 -22.37
C GLY A 471 17.76 -3.62 -22.95
N GLY A 472 16.57 -3.81 -22.37
CA GLY A 472 15.31 -3.23 -22.86
C GLY A 472 14.51 -4.13 -23.80
N GLY A 473 14.98 -5.36 -24.04
CA GLY A 473 14.20 -6.40 -24.72
C GLY A 473 13.04 -6.90 -23.86
N GLY A 474 12.06 -7.59 -24.46
CA GLY A 474 11.03 -8.31 -23.71
C GLY A 474 9.78 -7.52 -23.31
N ARG A 475 9.67 -6.22 -23.65
CA ARG A 475 8.45 -5.41 -23.47
C ARG A 475 7.90 -5.40 -22.03
N VAL A 476 8.79 -5.37 -21.04
CA VAL A 476 8.43 -5.25 -19.61
C VAL A 476 8.65 -3.81 -19.11
N SER A 477 7.97 -3.46 -18.01
CA SER A 477 8.08 -2.13 -17.39
C SER A 477 9.49 -1.87 -16.83
N GLU A 478 9.85 -0.61 -16.62
CA GLU A 478 11.16 -0.26 -16.05
C GLU A 478 11.41 -0.85 -14.65
N GLY A 479 10.35 -1.05 -13.86
CA GLY A 479 10.43 -1.73 -12.56
C GLY A 479 10.90 -3.18 -12.74
N LEU A 480 10.28 -3.91 -13.67
CA LEU A 480 10.67 -5.29 -14.01
C LEU A 480 12.05 -5.36 -14.67
N GLN A 481 12.46 -4.36 -15.47
CA GLN A 481 13.83 -4.28 -15.99
C GLN A 481 14.85 -4.07 -14.86
N THR A 482 14.51 -3.27 -13.86
CA THR A 482 15.37 -3.08 -12.67
C THR A 482 15.51 -4.39 -11.88
N GLN A 483 14.41 -5.13 -11.68
CA GLN A 483 14.48 -6.47 -11.08
C GLN A 483 15.31 -7.43 -11.95
N ALA A 484 15.12 -7.42 -13.27
CA ALA A 484 15.90 -8.20 -14.22
C ALA A 484 17.40 -7.90 -14.10
N ALA A 485 17.77 -6.62 -13.95
CA ALA A 485 19.15 -6.20 -13.78
C ALA A 485 19.79 -6.80 -12.53
N TRP A 486 19.08 -6.79 -11.41
CA TRP A 486 19.54 -7.44 -10.19
C TRP A 486 19.69 -8.95 -10.36
N LEU A 487 18.64 -9.63 -10.86
CA LEU A 487 18.65 -11.08 -11.08
C LEU A 487 19.75 -11.51 -12.05
N TYR A 488 19.99 -10.74 -13.11
CA TYR A 488 21.08 -10.99 -14.05
C TYR A 488 22.43 -10.99 -13.33
N LEU A 489 22.72 -9.92 -12.58
CA LEU A 489 23.99 -9.82 -11.84
C LEU A 489 24.16 -10.93 -10.82
N ARG A 490 23.07 -11.37 -10.16
CA ARG A 490 23.08 -12.51 -9.24
C ARG A 490 23.46 -13.81 -9.95
N HIS A 491 22.88 -14.07 -11.12
CA HIS A 491 23.09 -15.30 -11.90
C HIS A 491 24.40 -15.32 -12.72
N THR A 492 25.13 -14.21 -12.73
CA THR A 492 26.45 -14.07 -13.38
C THR A 492 27.56 -13.72 -12.39
N ASP A 493 27.33 -13.86 -11.09
CA ASP A 493 28.28 -13.52 -10.02
C ASP A 493 28.84 -12.07 -10.11
N GLY A 494 28.05 -11.17 -10.71
CA GLY A 494 28.43 -9.80 -11.02
C GLY A 494 28.07 -8.77 -9.93
N VAL A 495 27.37 -9.19 -8.87
CA VAL A 495 26.83 -8.29 -7.83
C VAL A 495 27.93 -7.46 -7.17
N THR A 496 29.00 -8.08 -6.69
CA THR A 496 30.10 -7.37 -6.00
C THR A 496 30.72 -6.28 -6.90
N ARG A 497 31.10 -6.66 -8.12
CA ARG A 497 31.68 -5.74 -9.12
C ARG A 497 30.71 -4.60 -9.48
N ALA A 498 29.41 -4.91 -9.60
CA ALA A 498 28.40 -3.90 -9.88
C ALA A 498 28.25 -2.91 -8.72
N LEU A 499 28.21 -3.38 -7.47
CA LEU A 499 28.09 -2.51 -6.29
C LEU A 499 29.30 -1.59 -6.14
N GLU A 500 30.52 -2.10 -6.35
CA GLU A 500 31.72 -1.27 -6.42
C GLU A 500 31.58 -0.18 -7.48
N THR A 501 31.11 -0.54 -8.67
CA THR A 501 30.93 0.40 -9.78
C THR A 501 29.82 1.43 -9.53
N ILE A 502 28.76 1.07 -8.80
CA ILE A 502 27.62 1.95 -8.52
C ILE A 502 27.97 2.99 -7.44
N PHE A 503 28.65 2.54 -6.37
CA PHE A 503 28.88 3.35 -5.18
C PHE A 503 30.28 3.98 -5.10
N THR A 504 31.19 3.65 -6.03
CA THR A 504 32.45 4.38 -6.16
C THR A 504 32.17 5.71 -6.89
N PRO A 505 32.51 6.87 -6.31
CA PRO A 505 32.37 8.15 -7.00
C PRO A 505 33.18 8.11 -8.30
N PRO A 506 32.65 8.66 -9.41
CA PRO A 506 33.46 8.80 -10.62
C PRO A 506 34.70 9.60 -10.25
N LEU A 507 35.89 9.08 -10.59
CA LEU A 507 37.16 9.77 -10.35
C LEU A 507 37.03 11.19 -10.92
N SER A 508 37.03 12.18 -10.04
CA SER A 508 37.05 13.60 -10.39
C SER A 508 38.35 13.86 -11.16
N GLY A 509 38.29 13.86 -12.49
CA GLY A 509 39.51 13.78 -13.30
C GLY A 509 39.33 14.03 -14.78
N ALA A 510 38.73 15.17 -15.14
CA ALA A 510 39.16 15.98 -16.28
C ALA A 510 38.57 17.38 -16.07
N ALA A 511 39.33 18.20 -15.34
CA ALA A 511 39.14 19.64 -15.41
C ALA A 511 39.10 20.02 -16.89
N SER A 512 38.04 20.72 -17.30
CA SER A 512 38.02 21.38 -18.59
C SER A 512 39.23 22.30 -18.64
N GLU A 513 40.22 21.94 -19.43
CA GLU A 513 41.18 22.90 -19.94
C GLU A 513 40.36 23.98 -20.64
N SER A 514 40.29 25.13 -19.97
CA SER A 514 39.97 26.40 -20.56
C SER A 514 40.85 26.59 -21.81
N ASN A 515 40.22 26.64 -22.97
CA ASN A 515 40.83 27.25 -24.14
C ASN A 515 40.20 28.66 -24.30
N PRO A 516 41.03 29.68 -24.60
CA PRO A 516 40.72 31.10 -24.42
C PRO A 516 39.61 31.64 -25.31
#